data_AF-A0A177PBC7-F1
#
_entry.id   AF-A0A177PBC7-F1
#
_cell.length_a   1.000
_cell.length_b   1.000
_cell.length_c   1.000
_cell.angle_alpha   90.00
_cell.angle_beta   90.00
_cell.angle_gamma   90.00
#
_symmetry.space_group_name_H-M   'P 1'
#
loop_
_entity.id
_entity.type
_entity.pdbx_description
1 polymer ?
#
loop_
_entity_poly.entity_id
_entity_poly.type
_entity_poly.pdbx_seq_one_letter_code
_entity_poly.pdbx_strand_id
1 'polypeptide(L)'
;MAGIAEAEDEFEQLLRIKMGDANEEQIAGLLALRATLPDRGARAMALAEERLTAEALNARNQQILERARTVLGDDQYRLVFGVEPGDAVNLIDPNVFRRMQNAEG
;
A
#
# COMPACT_ATOMS: atom_id res chain seq x y z
N MET A 1 -18.42 4.06 11.46
CA MET A 1 -18.20 2.95 10.52
C MET A 1 -18.50 3.40 9.08
N ALA A 2 -17.93 4.54 8.63
CA ALA A 2 -18.22 5.10 7.29
C ALA A 2 -16.95 5.29 6.44
N GLY A 3 -15.78 5.54 7.05
CA GLY A 3 -14.56 5.85 6.30
C GLY A 3 -13.88 4.70 5.57
N ILE A 4 -14.30 3.44 5.76
CA ILE A 4 -13.67 2.28 5.10
C ILE A 4 -14.27 2.07 3.71
N ALA A 5 -15.60 2.17 3.58
CA ALA A 5 -16.31 2.07 2.29
C ALA A 5 -15.98 3.26 1.37
N GLU A 6 -15.89 4.48 1.91
CA GLU A 6 -15.51 5.67 1.12
C GLU A 6 -14.07 5.58 0.59
N ALA A 7 -13.13 5.08 1.41
CA ALA A 7 -11.76 4.82 0.97
C ALA A 7 -11.66 3.61 0.02
N GLU A 8 -12.63 2.70 0.02
CA GLU A 8 -12.72 1.61 -0.95
C GLU A 8 -13.03 2.14 -2.34
N ASP A 9 -14.06 2.98 -2.44
CA ASP A 9 -14.49 3.61 -3.68
C ASP A 9 -13.44 4.58 -4.25
N GLU A 10 -12.79 5.40 -3.42
CA GLU A 10 -11.78 6.36 -3.92
C GLU A 10 -10.60 5.67 -4.60
N PHE A 11 -10.12 4.55 -4.07
CA PHE A 11 -8.99 3.84 -4.66
C PHE A 11 -9.37 3.16 -5.98
N GLU A 12 -10.53 2.52 -6.05
CA GLU A 12 -11.01 1.92 -7.30
C GLU A 12 -11.22 3.00 -8.38
N GLN A 13 -11.84 4.13 -8.02
CA GLN A 13 -12.03 5.25 -8.94
C GLN A 13 -10.69 5.81 -9.43
N LEU A 14 -9.71 5.97 -8.55
CA LEU A 14 -8.36 6.43 -8.94
C LEU A 14 -7.66 5.46 -9.90
N LEU A 15 -7.82 4.14 -9.70
CA LEU A 15 -7.28 3.14 -10.62
C LEU A 15 -7.94 3.22 -11.99
N ARG A 16 -9.27 3.31 -12.04
CA ARG A 16 -10.03 3.48 -13.30
C ARG A 16 -9.64 4.77 -14.03
N ILE A 17 -9.46 5.89 -13.31
CA ILE A 17 -9.02 7.16 -13.91
C ILE A 17 -7.60 7.06 -14.47
N LYS A 18 -6.66 6.46 -13.71
CA LYS A 18 -5.25 6.39 -14.11
C LYS A 18 -5.00 5.38 -15.22
N MET A 19 -5.66 4.23 -15.17
CA MET A 19 -5.40 3.11 -16.07
C MET A 19 -6.38 3.05 -17.24
N GLY A 20 -7.56 3.67 -17.10
CA GLY A 20 -8.65 3.57 -18.07
C GLY A 20 -9.35 2.20 -18.05
N ASP A 21 -10.57 2.16 -18.60
CA ASP A 21 -11.45 0.98 -18.54
C ASP A 21 -10.93 -0.23 -19.34
N ALA A 22 -9.95 -0.04 -20.23
CA ALA A 22 -9.34 -1.12 -21.00
C ALA A 22 -8.46 -2.07 -20.15
N ASN A 23 -8.14 -1.70 -18.91
CA ASN A 23 -7.25 -2.45 -18.02
C ASN A 23 -8.00 -3.12 -16.85
N GLU A 24 -9.23 -3.56 -17.12
CA GLU A 24 -10.15 -4.08 -16.11
C GLU A 24 -9.59 -5.30 -15.35
N GLU A 25 -8.85 -6.18 -16.02
CA GLU A 25 -8.18 -7.32 -15.38
C GLU A 25 -7.07 -6.90 -14.40
N GLN A 26 -6.23 -5.92 -14.77
CA GLN A 26 -5.19 -5.43 -13.87
C GLN A 26 -5.79 -4.66 -12.68
N ILE A 27 -6.87 -3.90 -12.91
CA ILE A 27 -7.61 -3.22 -11.85
C ILE A 27 -8.18 -4.27 -10.87
N ALA A 28 -8.83 -5.31 -11.38
CA ALA A 28 -9.36 -6.40 -10.54
C ALA A 28 -8.24 -7.10 -9.75
N GLY A 29 -7.08 -7.33 -10.36
CA GLY A 29 -5.90 -7.88 -9.69
C GLY A 29 -5.36 -7.01 -8.56
N LEU A 30 -5.33 -5.69 -8.74
CA LEU A 30 -4.93 -4.74 -7.69
C LEU A 30 -5.94 -4.68 -6.55
N LEU A 31 -7.24 -4.70 -6.85
CA LEU A 31 -8.30 -4.73 -5.84
C LEU A 31 -8.23 -6.03 -5.02
N ALA A 32 -7.99 -7.17 -5.67
CA ALA A 32 -7.77 -8.44 -4.99
C ALA A 32 -6.51 -8.41 -4.12
N LEU A 33 -5.39 -7.86 -4.62
CA LEU A 33 -4.17 -7.70 -3.82
C LEU A 33 -4.42 -6.84 -2.58
N ARG A 34 -5.18 -5.74 -2.73
CA ARG A 34 -5.58 -4.88 -1.60
C ARG A 34 -6.46 -5.64 -0.60
N ALA A 35 -7.40 -6.48 -1.04
CA ALA A 35 -8.23 -7.28 -0.15
C ALA A 35 -7.43 -8.29 0.69
N THR A 36 -6.25 -8.72 0.21
CA THR A 36 -5.31 -9.51 1.02
C THR A 36 -4.53 -8.70 2.05
N LEU A 37 -4.57 -7.36 1.95
CA LEU A 37 -4.00 -6.50 2.96
C LEU A 37 -4.98 -6.44 4.14
N PRO A 38 -4.53 -6.79 5.35
CA PRO A 38 -5.34 -6.70 6.55
C PRO A 38 -5.85 -5.28 6.74
N ASP A 39 -7.06 -5.18 7.28
CA ASP A 39 -7.70 -3.92 7.61
C ASP A 39 -6.74 -3.00 8.36
N ARG A 40 -6.42 -1.85 7.76
CA ARG A 40 -5.39 -0.91 8.25
C ARG A 40 -5.70 -0.47 9.68
N GLY A 41 -6.99 -0.39 10.05
CA GLY A 41 -7.43 -0.05 11.41
C GLY A 41 -7.20 -1.17 12.43
N ALA A 42 -7.52 -2.42 12.07
CA ALA A 42 -7.44 -3.55 12.98
C ALA A 42 -5.99 -3.98 13.27
N ARG A 43 -5.09 -3.91 12.27
CA ARG A 43 -3.67 -4.23 12.48
C ARG A 43 -2.86 -3.10 13.11
N ALA A 44 -3.21 -1.83 12.91
CA ALA A 44 -2.54 -0.74 13.62
C ALA A 44 -2.67 -0.90 15.15
N MET A 45 -3.82 -1.40 15.64
CA MET A 45 -3.98 -1.75 17.06
C MET A 45 -3.27 -3.04 17.46
N ALA A 46 -3.32 -4.11 16.66
CA ALA A 46 -2.60 -5.36 16.98
C ALA A 46 -1.07 -5.22 16.94
N LEU A 47 -0.55 -4.27 16.15
CA LEU A 47 0.87 -3.98 16.00
C LEU A 47 1.41 -3.00 17.05
N ALA A 48 0.58 -2.46 17.94
CA ALA A 48 1.05 -1.74 19.11
C ALA A 48 1.78 -2.66 20.11
N GLU A 49 1.50 -3.97 20.10
CA GLU A 49 2.10 -4.96 21.01
C GLU A 49 3.41 -5.56 20.48
N GLU A 50 3.61 -5.63 19.16
CA GLU A 50 4.89 -6.02 18.56
C GLU A 50 5.65 -4.76 18.11
N ARG A 51 6.82 -4.49 18.68
CA ARG A 51 7.74 -3.42 18.23
C ARG A 51 8.16 -3.64 16.77
N LEU A 52 7.30 -3.25 15.83
CA LEU A 52 7.67 -3.15 14.44
C LEU A 52 8.70 -2.03 14.30
N THR A 53 9.78 -2.31 13.60
CA THR A 53 10.75 -1.30 13.17
C THR A 53 10.28 -0.71 11.83
N ALA A 54 10.67 0.54 11.56
CA ALA A 54 10.43 1.16 10.25
C ALA A 54 11.00 0.31 9.11
N GLU A 55 12.11 -0.38 9.35
CA GLU A 55 12.74 -1.31 8.41
C GLU A 55 11.84 -2.52 8.10
N ALA A 56 11.25 -3.17 9.11
CA ALA A 56 10.33 -4.29 8.90
C ALA A 56 9.07 -3.85 8.12
N LEU A 57 8.57 -2.66 8.40
CA LEU A 57 7.44 -2.08 7.68
C LEU A 57 7.79 -1.74 6.22
N ASN A 58 8.95 -1.13 5.97
CA ASN A 58 9.42 -0.85 4.60
C ASN A 58 9.66 -2.13 3.81
N ALA A 59 10.29 -3.15 4.41
CA ALA A 59 10.50 -4.44 3.75
C ALA A 59 9.17 -5.12 3.37
N ARG A 60 8.17 -5.05 4.25
CA ARG A 60 6.83 -5.56 3.95
C ARG A 60 6.16 -4.78 2.82
N ASN A 61 6.27 -3.45 2.83
CA ASN A 61 5.73 -2.61 1.77
C ASN A 61 6.40 -2.90 0.42
N GLN A 62 7.71 -3.14 0.42
CA GLN A 62 8.45 -3.52 -0.78
C GLN A 62 7.92 -4.82 -1.39
N GLN A 63 7.65 -5.85 -0.58
CA GLN A 63 7.05 -7.09 -1.08
C GLN A 63 5.66 -6.89 -1.69
N ILE A 64 4.85 -5.97 -1.15
CA ILE A 64 3.53 -5.64 -1.69
C ILE A 64 3.68 -4.92 -3.04
N LEU A 65 4.61 -3.98 -3.13
CA LEU A 65 4.93 -3.26 -4.35
C LEU A 65 5.46 -4.20 -5.45
N GLU A 66 6.31 -5.17 -5.12
CA GLU A 66 6.77 -6.19 -6.06
C GLU A 66 5.63 -7.07 -6.58
N ARG A 67 4.69 -7.46 -5.71
CA ARG A 67 3.49 -8.21 -6.16
C ARG A 67 2.60 -7.36 -7.07
N ALA A 68 2.44 -6.08 -6.76
CA ALA A 68 1.68 -5.16 -7.61
C ALA A 68 2.34 -4.99 -8.99
N ARG A 69 3.67 -4.97 -9.05
CA ARG A 69 4.43 -4.99 -10.32
C ARG A 69 4.08 -6.21 -11.16
N THR A 70 4.03 -7.41 -10.57
CA THR A 70 3.68 -8.63 -11.31
C THR A 70 2.26 -8.58 -11.90
N VAL A 71 1.33 -7.90 -11.23
CA VAL A 71 -0.05 -7.73 -11.70
C VAL A 71 -0.16 -6.67 -12.81
N LEU A 72 0.56 -5.56 -12.69
CA LEU A 72 0.44 -4.42 -13.59
C LEU A 72 1.36 -4.49 -14.81
N GLY A 73 2.50 -5.16 -14.69
CA GLY A 73 3.63 -4.96 -15.59
C GLY A 73 4.30 -3.60 -15.37
N ASP A 74 5.49 -3.44 -15.93
CA ASP A 74 6.41 -2.34 -15.59
C ASP A 74 5.87 -0.94 -15.96
N ASP A 75 5.20 -0.80 -17.10
CA ASP A 75 4.69 0.49 -17.57
C ASP A 75 3.48 0.99 -16.76
N GLN A 76 2.53 0.11 -16.45
CA GLN A 76 1.38 0.46 -15.63
C GLN A 76 1.76 0.63 -14.15
N TYR A 77 2.74 -0.13 -13.68
CA TYR A 77 3.30 0.05 -12.34
C TYR A 77 3.84 1.47 -12.15
N ARG A 78 4.63 1.96 -13.10
CA ARG A 78 5.17 3.33 -13.09
C ARG A 78 4.06 4.39 -13.15
N LEU A 79 3.01 4.16 -13.94
CA LEU A 79 1.87 5.06 -14.07
C LEU A 79 1.06 5.19 -12.76
N VAL A 80 0.83 4.05 -12.09
CA VAL A 80 0.03 3.98 -10.87
C VAL A 80 0.82 4.47 -9.66
N PHE A 81 2.04 3.97 -9.47
CA PHE A 81 2.84 4.23 -8.27
C PHE A 81 3.87 5.35 -8.41
N GLY A 82 4.17 5.80 -9.64
CA GLY A 82 5.12 6.90 -9.89
C GLY A 82 6.58 6.57 -9.55
N VAL A 83 6.91 5.29 -9.38
CA VAL A 83 8.26 4.79 -9.03
C VAL A 83 8.72 3.77 -10.07
N GLU A 84 10.04 3.65 -10.25
CA GLU A 84 10.58 2.66 -11.18
C GLU A 84 10.47 1.25 -10.57
N PRO A 85 10.14 0.23 -11.40
CA PRO A 85 10.08 -1.14 -10.94
C PRO A 85 11.44 -1.64 -10.43
N GLY A 86 11.53 -1.90 -9.12
CA GLY A 86 12.77 -2.39 -8.47
C GLY A 86 13.48 -1.33 -7.63
N ASP A 87 13.00 -0.09 -7.60
CA ASP A 87 13.47 0.91 -6.64
C ASP A 87 13.12 0.50 -5.21
N ALA A 88 14.06 0.70 -4.28
CA ALA A 88 13.81 0.52 -2.85
C ALA A 88 12.97 1.70 -2.33
N VAL A 89 11.66 1.46 -2.11
CA VAL A 89 10.74 2.51 -1.65
C VAL A 89 10.61 2.48 -0.14
N ASN A 90 11.17 3.50 0.52
CA ASN A 90 11.00 3.71 1.96
C ASN A 90 9.77 4.58 2.22
N LEU A 91 8.63 3.95 2.47
CA LEU A 91 7.37 4.66 2.78
C LEU A 91 7.32 5.18 4.22
N ILE A 92 8.10 4.59 5.12
CA ILE A 92 8.19 5.01 6.52
C ILE A 92 9.59 5.55 6.79
N ASP A 93 9.67 6.85 7.08
CA ASP A 93 10.91 7.46 7.54
C ASP A 93 11.24 6.95 8.96
N PRO A 94 12.40 6.32 9.18
CA PRO A 94 12.77 5.76 10.48
C PRO A 94 12.83 6.79 11.62
N ASN A 95 13.19 8.04 11.32
CA ASN A 95 13.29 9.12 12.29
C ASN A 95 11.90 9.65 12.67
N VAL A 96 10.98 9.75 11.70
CA VAL A 96 9.58 10.12 11.97
C VAL A 96 8.90 9.02 12.77
N PHE A 97 9.09 7.77 12.37
CA PHE A 97 8.51 6.61 13.06
C PHE A 97 8.99 6.49 14.51
N ARG A 98 10.30 6.68 14.76
CA ARG A 98 10.85 6.73 16.12
C ARG A 98 10.25 7.88 16.95
N ARG A 99 9.97 9.04 16.35
CA ARG A 99 9.32 10.16 17.05
C ARG A 99 7.87 9.85 17.41
N MET A 100 7.12 9.18 16.53
CA MET A 100 5.74 8.75 16.83
C MET A 100 5.69 7.73 17.97
N GLN A 101 6.60 6.75 17.98
CA GLN A 101 6.68 5.78 19.09
C GLN A 101 7.01 6.42 20.45
N ASN A 102 7.74 7.53 20.47
CA ASN A 102 8.11 8.24 21.71
C ASN A 102 7.08 9.29 22.14
N ALA A 103 6.16 9.69 21.26
CA ALA A 103 5.12 10.69 21.57
C ALA A 103 3.89 10.07 22.23
N GLU A 104 3.75 8.75 22.17
CA GLU A 104 2.66 7.96 22.79
C GLU A 104 3.12 7.19 24.05
N GLY A 105 4.32 7.48 24.56
CA GLY A 105 4.91 6.87 25.76
C GLY A 105 4.88 7.76 26.99
#